data_AF-A0A951CHV9-F1
#
_entry.id   AF-A0A951CHV9-F1
#
_cell.length_a   1.000
_cell.length_b   1.000
_cell.length_c   1.000
_cell.angle_alpha   90.00
_cell.angle_beta   90.00
_cell.angle_gamma   90.00
#
_symmetry.space_group_name_H-M   'P 1'
#
loop_
_entity.id
_entity.type
_entity.pdbx_description
1 polymer ?
#
loop_
_entity_poly.entity_id
_entity_poly.type
_entity_poly.pdbx_seq_one_letter_code
_entity_poly.pdbx_strand_id
1 'polypeptide(L)'
;MGLEFWHYFREVWIEDTYEWRVRVESYRYHIVDHRTRHELFAFHWDPVLKVTFPHMHLGFGMRGHALPIDNKAHIPTGKVPIEDVVVFAISELRIKPLVPDWKDKITAAKERFMQLA
;
A
#
# COMPACT_ATOMS: atom_id res chain seq x y z
N MET A 1 3.45 13.72 -7.66
CA MET A 1 2.71 12.48 -7.35
C MET A 1 2.27 12.56 -5.90
N GLY A 2 1.05 12.13 -5.61
CA GLY A 2 0.49 12.09 -4.26
C GLY A 2 0.24 10.66 -3.80
N LEU A 3 0.13 10.48 -2.49
CA LEU A 3 -0.27 9.23 -1.88
C LEU A 3 -1.63 9.41 -1.23
N GLU A 4 -2.58 8.56 -1.60
CA GLU A 4 -3.86 8.38 -0.93
C GLU A 4 -3.90 6.98 -0.34
N PHE A 5 -4.41 6.83 0.87
CA PHE A 5 -4.46 5.53 1.50
C PHE A 5 -5.69 5.36 2.38
N TRP A 6 -6.21 4.14 2.35
CA TRP A 6 -7.18 3.61 3.28
C TRP A 6 -6.60 2.33 3.86
N HIS A 7 -6.56 2.24 5.18
CA HIS A 7 -6.06 1.07 5.89
C HIS A 7 -7.08 0.70 6.96
N TYR A 8 -7.62 -0.51 6.88
CA TYR A 8 -8.67 -0.98 7.76
C TYR A 8 -8.11 -2.04 8.69
N PHE A 9 -8.32 -1.81 9.98
CA PHE A 9 -7.89 -2.69 11.03
C PHE A 9 -9.04 -3.02 11.97
N ARG A 10 -8.89 -4.13 12.70
CA ARG A 10 -9.78 -4.57 13.75
C ARG A 10 -8.98 -4.92 14.99
N GLU A 11 -9.48 -4.52 16.14
CA GLU A 11 -9.00 -5.01 17.43
C GLU A 11 -9.54 -6.42 17.68
N VAL A 12 -8.66 -7.34 18.03
CA VAL A 12 -8.97 -8.74 18.28
C VAL A 12 -8.44 -9.10 19.65
N TRP A 13 -9.32 -9.61 20.50
CA TRP A 13 -8.94 -10.18 21.78
C TRP A 13 -8.38 -11.59 21.56
N ILE A 14 -7.19 -11.85 22.09
CA ILE A 14 -6.55 -13.17 22.03
C ILE A 14 -6.72 -13.86 23.39
N GLU A 15 -7.58 -14.88 23.46
CA GLU A 15 -7.90 -15.56 24.74
C GLU A 15 -6.69 -16.25 25.37
N ASP A 16 -5.79 -16.82 24.55
CA ASP A 16 -4.62 -17.56 25.05
C ASP A 16 -3.59 -16.66 25.75
N THR A 17 -3.45 -15.41 25.29
CA THR A 17 -2.48 -14.45 25.85
C THR A 17 -3.14 -13.37 26.71
N TYR A 18 -4.48 -13.28 26.69
CA TYR A 18 -5.25 -12.22 27.33
C TYR A 18 -4.80 -10.82 26.89
N GLU A 19 -4.50 -10.66 25.60
CA GLU A 19 -4.01 -9.40 25.01
C GLU A 19 -4.91 -8.94 23.87
N TRP A 20 -5.00 -7.61 23.71
CA TRP A 20 -5.55 -7.00 22.51
C TRP A 20 -4.49 -6.95 21.41
N ARG A 21 -4.86 -7.42 20.21
CA ARG A 21 -4.05 -7.29 19.00
C ARG A 21 -4.79 -6.51 17.92
N VAL A 22 -4.04 -5.88 17.03
CA VAL A 22 -4.58 -5.19 15.86
C VAL A 22 -4.34 -6.07 14.63
N ARG A 23 -5.41 -6.44 13.93
CA ARG A 23 -5.34 -7.21 12.69
C ARG A 23 -5.71 -6.32 11.51
N VAL A 24 -4.91 -6.40 10.43
CA VAL A 24 -5.27 -5.77 9.15
C VAL A 24 -6.35 -6.59 8.47
N GLU A 25 -7.45 -5.92 8.12
CA GLU A 25 -8.60 -6.53 7.43
C GLU A 25 -8.57 -6.24 5.93
N SER A 26 -8.20 -5.02 5.54
CA SER A 26 -8.10 -4.61 4.14
C SER A 26 -7.30 -3.32 3.99
N TYR A 27 -6.85 -3.04 2.76
CA TYR A 27 -6.22 -1.75 2.44
C TYR A 27 -6.41 -1.36 0.98
N ARG A 28 -6.26 -0.07 0.71
CA ARG A 28 -6.17 0.54 -0.62
C ARG A 28 -5.16 1.66 -0.58
N TYR A 29 -4.04 1.51 -1.27
CA TYR A 29 -2.99 2.54 -1.35
C TYR A 29 -2.82 2.97 -2.79
N HIS A 30 -2.93 4.26 -3.05
CA HIS A 30 -3.01 4.82 -4.38
C HIS A 30 -1.90 5.86 -4.52
N ILE A 31 -1.02 5.66 -5.51
CA ILE A 31 -0.10 6.69 -5.97
C ILE A 31 -0.75 7.36 -7.16
N VAL A 32 -1.01 8.66 -7.03
CA VAL A 32 -1.75 9.44 -8.03
C VAL A 32 -0.90 10.56 -8.61
N ASP A 33 -1.20 10.96 -9.84
CA ASP A 33 -0.68 12.21 -10.39
C ASP A 33 -1.40 13.40 -9.71
N HIS A 34 -0.64 14.35 -9.15
CA HIS A 34 -1.25 15.46 -8.41
C HIS A 34 -2.03 16.43 -9.31
N ARG A 35 -1.70 16.54 -10.59
CA ARG A 35 -2.31 17.50 -11.50
C ARG A 35 -3.63 16.99 -12.07
N THR A 36 -3.66 15.70 -12.41
CA THR A 36 -4.78 15.05 -13.09
C THR A 36 -5.62 14.19 -12.14
N ARG A 37 -5.10 13.88 -10.95
CA ARG A 37 -5.69 12.92 -9.99
C ARG A 37 -5.80 11.51 -10.55
N HIS A 38 -5.17 11.22 -11.68
CA HIS A 38 -5.16 9.88 -12.26
C HIS A 38 -4.29 8.94 -11.43
N GLU A 39 -4.77 7.71 -11.24
CA GLU A 39 -4.01 6.63 -10.65
C GLU A 39 -2.78 6.31 -11.52
N LEU A 40 -1.64 6.12 -10.86
CA LEU A 40 -0.39 5.62 -11.45
C LEU A 40 -0.16 4.17 -11.03
N PHE A 41 -0.25 3.93 -9.72
CA PHE A 41 -0.17 2.62 -9.11
C PHE A 41 -1.22 2.54 -8.01
N ALA A 42 -1.84 1.38 -7.85
CA ALA A 42 -2.61 1.13 -6.64
C ALA A 42 -2.45 -0.28 -6.12
N PHE A 43 -2.33 -0.42 -4.80
CA PHE A 43 -2.17 -1.67 -4.08
C PHE A 43 -3.43 -1.91 -3.25
N HIS A 44 -4.16 -2.97 -3.56
CA HIS A 44 -5.40 -3.28 -2.88
C HIS A 44 -5.34 -4.68 -2.26
N TRP A 45 -6.02 -4.83 -1.14
CA TRP A 45 -6.38 -6.13 -0.61
C TRP A 45 -7.70 -5.99 0.14
N ASP A 46 -8.69 -6.79 -0.23
CA ASP A 46 -9.97 -6.85 0.45
C ASP A 46 -10.55 -8.27 0.34
N PRO A 47 -10.59 -9.05 1.44
CA PRO A 47 -11.01 -10.44 1.40
C PRO A 47 -12.51 -10.62 1.13
N VAL A 48 -13.33 -9.56 1.18
CA VAL A 48 -14.79 -9.64 0.95
C VAL A 48 -15.22 -9.18 -0.45
N LEU A 49 -14.29 -8.73 -1.29
CA LEU A 49 -14.57 -8.33 -2.67
C LEU A 49 -14.34 -9.46 -3.67
N LYS A 50 -14.68 -9.21 -4.93
CA LYS A 50 -14.52 -10.17 -6.04
C LYS A 50 -13.08 -10.67 -6.20
N VAL A 51 -12.10 -9.78 -6.02
CA VAL A 51 -10.66 -10.12 -6.07
C VAL A 51 -10.13 -10.13 -4.65
N THR A 52 -9.96 -11.33 -4.11
CA THR A 52 -9.70 -11.56 -2.68
C THR A 52 -8.21 -11.61 -2.32
N PHE A 53 -7.34 -11.81 -3.31
CA PHE A 53 -5.89 -11.83 -3.11
C PHE A 53 -5.31 -10.42 -3.18
N PRO A 54 -4.25 -10.10 -2.42
CA PRO A 54 -3.54 -8.82 -2.54
C PRO A 54 -2.96 -8.61 -3.95
N HIS A 55 -3.24 -7.45 -4.54
CA HIS A 55 -2.87 -7.16 -5.92
C HIS A 55 -2.54 -5.68 -6.15
N MET A 56 -1.94 -5.42 -7.31
CA MET A 56 -1.61 -4.09 -7.80
C MET A 56 -2.26 -3.81 -9.16
N HIS A 57 -2.73 -2.58 -9.33
CA HIS A 57 -3.13 -1.99 -10.60
C HIS A 57 -2.05 -1.05 -11.15
N LEU A 58 -1.93 -1.01 -12.48
CA LEU A 58 -1.18 -0.01 -13.23
C LEU A 58 -2.17 0.96 -13.88
N GLY A 59 -2.14 2.23 -13.47
CA GLY A 59 -3.10 3.23 -13.90
C GLY A 59 -2.73 3.96 -15.20
N PHE A 60 -3.73 4.63 -15.78
CA PHE A 60 -3.62 5.35 -17.07
C PHE A 60 -2.62 6.52 -17.09
N GLY A 61 -2.13 6.98 -15.94
CA GLY A 61 -1.14 8.07 -15.91
C GLY A 61 0.26 7.65 -16.40
N MET A 62 0.50 6.37 -16.70
CA MET A 62 1.69 5.91 -17.42
C MET A 62 1.66 6.33 -18.90
N ARG A 63 1.92 7.62 -19.17
CA ARG A 63 2.17 8.11 -20.53
C ARG A 63 3.55 7.64 -20.99
N GLY A 64 3.59 6.71 -21.95
CA GLY A 64 4.86 6.41 -22.63
C GLY A 64 4.89 5.12 -23.42
N HIS A 65 4.22 4.07 -22.94
CA HIS A 65 4.19 2.79 -23.63
C HIS A 65 2.81 2.18 -23.40
N ALA A 66 2.11 1.85 -24.48
CA ALA A 66 0.98 0.92 -24.40
C ALA A 66 1.56 -0.43 -23.97
N LEU A 67 1.77 -0.60 -22.66
CA LEU A 67 2.06 -1.92 -22.11
C LEU A 67 0.89 -2.81 -22.55
N PRO A 68 1.15 -4.05 -23.02
CA PRO A 68 0.10 -4.99 -23.39
C PRO A 68 -0.59 -5.56 -22.14
N ILE A 69 -0.85 -4.70 -21.14
CA ILE A 69 -1.40 -5.02 -19.83
C ILE A 69 -2.59 -4.09 -19.64
N ASP A 70 -3.78 -4.68 -19.51
CA ASP A 70 -5.01 -3.97 -19.19
C ASP A 70 -4.84 -3.25 -17.84
N ASN A 71 -5.30 -2.00 -17.74
CA ASN A 71 -5.26 -1.25 -16.48
C ASN A 71 -6.15 -1.86 -15.38
N LYS A 72 -7.06 -2.77 -15.75
CA LYS A 72 -7.86 -3.62 -14.85
C LYS A 72 -7.17 -4.92 -14.47
N ALA A 73 -5.94 -5.17 -14.94
CA ALA A 73 -5.17 -6.32 -14.51
C ALA A 73 -4.90 -6.22 -12.99
N HIS A 74 -5.06 -7.36 -12.31
CA HIS A 74 -4.78 -7.50 -10.88
C HIS A 74 -3.45 -8.24 -10.75
N ILE A 75 -2.34 -7.51 -10.68
CA ILE A 75 -0.99 -8.10 -10.60
C ILE A 75 -0.79 -8.61 -9.17
N PRO A 76 -0.58 -9.92 -8.92
CA PRO A 76 -0.43 -10.44 -7.56
C PRO A 76 0.82 -9.89 -6.87
N THR A 77 0.70 -9.48 -5.60
CA THR A 77 1.81 -8.89 -4.83
C THR A 77 2.09 -9.55 -3.48
N GLY A 78 1.14 -10.30 -2.93
CA GLY A 78 1.12 -10.57 -1.48
C GLY A 78 0.72 -9.32 -0.68
N LYS A 79 0.52 -9.46 0.64
CA LYS A 79 0.15 -8.31 1.50
C LYS A 79 1.27 -7.29 1.50
N VAL A 80 0.94 -6.05 1.21
CA VAL A 80 1.89 -4.93 1.13
C VAL A 80 1.67 -4.01 2.33
N PRO A 81 2.69 -3.75 3.15
CA PRO A 81 2.62 -2.72 4.19
C PRO A 81 2.70 -1.32 3.55
N ILE A 82 2.06 -0.32 4.16
CA ILE A 82 2.08 1.06 3.63
C ILE A 82 3.51 1.62 3.60
N GLU A 83 4.34 1.18 4.53
CA GLU A 83 5.76 1.50 4.64
C GLU A 83 6.53 1.18 3.36
N ASP A 84 6.25 0.02 2.74
CA ASP A 84 6.91 -0.38 1.49
C ASP A 84 6.46 0.48 0.31
N VAL A 85 5.21 0.92 0.30
CA VAL A 85 4.70 1.85 -0.74
C VAL A 85 5.36 3.23 -0.60
N VAL A 86 5.56 3.71 0.64
CA VAL A 86 6.23 5.00 0.87
C VAL A 86 7.72 4.92 0.51
N VAL A 87 8.41 3.82 0.86
CA VAL A 87 9.80 3.58 0.44
C VAL A 87 9.91 3.55 -1.08
N PHE A 88 9.04 2.80 -1.75
CA PHE A 88 8.96 2.75 -3.22
C PHE A 88 8.77 4.14 -3.82
N ALA A 89 7.84 4.93 -3.28
CA ALA A 89 7.56 6.27 -3.77
C ALA A 89 8.78 7.22 -3.64
N ILE A 90 9.53 7.14 -2.54
CA ILE A 90 10.71 7.99 -2.32
C ILE A 90 11.90 7.50 -3.14
N SER A 91 12.22 6.21 -3.06
CA SER A 91 13.45 5.62 -3.63
C SER A 91 13.35 5.40 -5.14
N GLU A 92 12.22 4.89 -5.64
CA GLU A 92 12.07 4.51 -7.05
C GLU A 92 11.38 5.60 -7.86
N LEU A 93 10.36 6.26 -7.30
CA LEU A 93 9.63 7.34 -7.98
C LEU A 93 10.22 8.72 -7.72
N ARG A 94 11.29 8.80 -6.93
CA ARG A 94 12.04 10.04 -6.61
C ARG A 94 11.16 11.14 -5.99
N ILE A 95 10.13 10.76 -5.24
CA ILE A 95 9.36 11.73 -4.44
C ILE A 95 10.25 12.25 -3.32
N LYS A 96 10.31 13.59 -3.19
CA LYS A 96 11.10 14.23 -2.12
C LYS A 96 10.44 13.94 -0.76
N PRO A 97 11.16 13.34 0.20
CA PRO A 97 10.63 13.14 1.55
C PRO A 97 10.45 14.48 2.27
N LEU A 98 9.49 14.54 3.20
CA LEU A 98 9.22 15.74 3.99
C LEU A 98 10.21 15.94 5.14
N VAL A 99 10.86 14.86 5.58
CA VAL A 99 11.80 14.86 6.72
C VAL A 99 13.08 14.11 6.33
N PRO A 100 14.26 14.54 6.83
CA PRO A 100 15.54 13.94 6.44
C PRO A 100 15.74 12.51 6.98
N ASP A 101 15.16 12.20 8.14
CA ASP A 101 15.23 10.92 8.85
C ASP A 101 14.09 9.96 8.47
N TRP A 102 13.48 10.16 7.28
CA TRP A 102 12.31 9.41 6.84
C TRP A 102 12.53 7.89 6.86
N LYS A 103 13.73 7.43 6.48
CA LYS A 103 14.05 6.02 6.38
C LYS A 103 13.99 5.32 7.74
N ASP A 104 14.52 5.96 8.76
CA ASP A 104 14.53 5.42 10.12
C ASP A 104 13.11 5.37 10.69
N LYS A 105 12.32 6.42 10.45
CA LYS A 105 10.90 6.47 10.86
C LYS A 105 10.07 5.37 10.21
N ILE A 106 10.24 5.16 8.91
CA ILE A 106 9.51 4.10 8.20
C ILE A 106 9.98 2.72 8.65
N THR A 107 11.29 2.52 8.86
CA THR A 107 11.83 1.24 9.33
C THR A 107 11.25 0.88 10.69
N ALA A 108 11.26 1.83 11.64
CA ALA A 108 10.68 1.63 12.97
C ALA A 108 9.16 1.38 12.93
N ALA A 109 8.43 2.02 12.01
CA ALA A 109 7.01 1.75 11.81
C ALA A 109 6.76 0.33 11.26
N LYS A 110 7.55 -0.07 10.24
CA LYS A 110 7.45 -1.37 9.60
C LYS A 110 7.74 -2.51 10.57
N GLU A 111 8.76 -2.38 11.41
CA GLU A 111 9.08 -3.39 12.42
C GLU A 111 7.91 -3.65 13.37
N ARG A 112 7.23 -2.59 13.83
CA ARG A 112 6.03 -2.71 14.67
C ARG A 112 4.89 -3.40 13.92
N PHE A 113 4.70 -3.07 12.64
CA PHE A 113 3.70 -3.75 11.80
C PHE A 113 3.98 -5.25 11.66
N MET A 114 5.24 -5.61 11.36
CA MET A 114 5.64 -7.00 11.14
C MET A 114 5.62 -7.84 12.43
N GLN A 115 5.76 -7.21 13.60
CA GLN A 115 5.60 -7.89 14.90
C GLN A 115 4.14 -8.19 15.25
N LEU A 116 3.18 -7.53 14.59
CA LEU A 116 1.73 -7.69 14.83
C LEU A 116 1.03 -8.56 13.77
N ALA A 117 1.71 -8.89 12.67
CA ALA A 117 1.20 -9.66 11.53
C ALA A 117 1.42 -11.17 11.68
#